data_AF-A0A9W9AW91-F1
#
_entry.id   AF-A0A9W9AW91-F1
#
_cell.length_a   1.000
_cell.length_b   1.000
_cell.length_c   1.000
_cell.angle_alpha   90.00
_cell.angle_beta   90.00
_cell.angle_gamma   90.00
#
_symmetry.space_group_name_H-M   'P 1'
#
loop_
_entity.id
_entity.type
_entity.pdbx_description
1 polymer ?
#
loop_
_entity_poly.entity_id
_entity_poly.type
_entity_poly.pdbx_seq_one_letter_code
_entity_poly.pdbx_strand_id
1 'polypeptide(L)'
;MGNFHDEIPSFLIPWIQKQEVFWVATSPLSADGHVNVSTKGLKGTFHIVDSKRVWYEDLTGSGVETISHLRENGRITVLLNAFEGPPRIARLFGKGSVYEFGTPEYNELLPPDLRKPGSRAVIMVDVEKVGTSCGYGVPFFEFKGHRDTYYNVASRFEQADFSAQQTETMPEPPPNLDSLPPKGLRHYFLSHNATSIDGLTGLTTAHEAPRACNITAVKKQSEIRRLSISLAKRLSIDSSPELSKMIHLVDLRFLTGTIMGLLLATLYTRFSQIPDFLISWLQKQQMFWTATAPLSGIGHVNLSPKCTRGMFHIVNSQKVWYEDMSGSGVETISHLKEPGNGRITILFHAFEGPPKICRLFGTGSVYEYGTPEYNEYISPENRAPGSRAVIVVDVHKVGTSCGYAIPLYEFKTHRNQLLQWAQKRESADDDALREFNEPSSNGLYSYWKNNNARSIDGIPGLDSKTFEDAVDLFKTRSLSYADDKVIATFGPSAYLFRTNGKFDSKFLTGLILGVLATTVVMRYV
;
A
#
# COMPACT_ATOMS: atom_id res chain seq x y z
N MET A 1 -20.44 -15.53 1.22
CA MET A 1 -18.99 -15.36 1.46
C MET A 1 -18.44 -14.66 0.22
N GLY A 2 -17.13 -14.37 0.10
CA GLY A 2 -16.58 -14.06 -1.22
C GLY A 2 -16.81 -15.26 -2.15
N ASN A 3 -16.83 -15.04 -3.47
CA ASN A 3 -16.83 -16.18 -4.38
C ASN A 3 -15.39 -16.65 -4.59
N PHE A 4 -15.15 -17.94 -4.39
CA PHE A 4 -13.84 -18.55 -4.54
C PHE A 4 -13.80 -19.44 -5.78
N HIS A 5 -12.65 -19.44 -6.44
CA HIS A 5 -12.38 -20.25 -7.63
C HIS A 5 -10.98 -20.86 -7.50
N ASP A 6 -10.76 -22.03 -8.10
CA ASP A 6 -9.45 -22.72 -8.07
C ASP A 6 -8.47 -22.17 -9.12
N GLU A 7 -8.95 -21.29 -10.01
CA GLU A 7 -8.16 -20.62 -11.05
C GLU A 7 -8.78 -19.26 -11.40
N ILE A 8 -8.03 -18.42 -12.12
CA ILE A 8 -8.49 -17.12 -12.60
C ILE A 8 -9.62 -17.33 -13.62
N PRO A 9 -10.86 -16.92 -13.30
CA PRO A 9 -11.96 -17.09 -14.23
C PRO A 9 -11.72 -16.28 -15.51
N SER A 10 -12.07 -16.82 -16.67
CA SER A 10 -11.84 -16.19 -17.97
C SER A 10 -12.44 -14.78 -18.08
N PHE A 11 -13.60 -14.54 -17.47
CA PHE A 11 -14.25 -13.22 -17.44
C PHE A 11 -13.46 -12.16 -16.63
N LEU A 12 -12.56 -12.59 -15.75
CA LEU A 12 -11.77 -11.71 -14.89
C LEU A 12 -10.48 -11.24 -15.56
N ILE A 13 -9.91 -12.04 -16.48
CA ILE A 13 -8.65 -11.77 -17.18
C ILE A 13 -8.66 -10.38 -17.87
N PRO A 14 -9.66 -10.02 -18.71
CA PRO A 14 -9.66 -8.71 -19.38
C PRO A 14 -9.78 -7.55 -18.40
N TRP A 15 -10.37 -7.77 -17.22
CA TRP A 15 -10.47 -6.76 -16.18
C TRP A 15 -9.14 -6.59 -15.42
N ILE A 16 -8.45 -7.69 -15.09
CA ILE A 16 -7.13 -7.66 -14.44
C ILE A 16 -6.13 -6.92 -15.32
N GLN A 17 -6.09 -7.20 -16.63
CA GLN A 17 -5.15 -6.58 -17.58
C GLN A 17 -5.32 -5.06 -17.73
N LYS A 18 -6.49 -4.50 -17.34
CA LYS A 18 -6.76 -3.06 -17.40
C LYS A 18 -6.31 -2.30 -16.14
N GLN A 19 -5.90 -2.99 -15.08
CA GLN A 19 -5.54 -2.32 -13.85
C GLN A 19 -4.14 -1.69 -13.95
N GLU A 20 -4.03 -0.42 -13.56
CA GLU A 20 -2.77 0.35 -13.63
C GLU A 20 -1.92 0.20 -12.35
N VAL A 21 -2.49 -0.42 -11.32
CA VAL A 21 -1.89 -0.63 -10.01
C VAL A 21 -2.48 -1.89 -9.37
N PHE A 22 -1.64 -2.61 -8.62
CA PHE A 22 -2.02 -3.76 -7.82
C PHE A 22 -1.23 -3.76 -6.51
N TRP A 23 -1.62 -4.62 -5.56
CA TRP A 23 -0.94 -4.75 -4.27
C TRP A 23 -0.52 -6.19 -4.04
N VAL A 24 0.59 -6.37 -3.36
CA VAL A 24 1.15 -7.67 -3.04
C VAL A 24 1.32 -7.76 -1.54
N ALA A 25 0.87 -8.84 -0.92
CA ALA A 25 1.16 -9.17 0.47
C ALA A 25 1.91 -10.50 0.57
N THR A 26 2.85 -10.56 1.51
CA THR A 26 3.67 -11.72 1.83
C THR A 26 3.95 -11.71 3.33
N SER A 27 4.31 -12.84 3.94
CA SER A 27 4.56 -12.89 5.38
C SER A 27 5.68 -13.86 5.72
N PRO A 28 6.59 -13.51 6.64
CA PRO A 28 7.59 -14.44 7.13
C PRO A 28 6.96 -15.49 8.04
N LEU A 29 7.67 -16.60 8.27
CA LEU A 29 7.25 -17.66 9.18
C LEU A 29 7.32 -17.25 10.65
N SER A 30 8.25 -16.35 11.01
CA SER A 30 8.40 -15.87 12.38
C SER A 30 7.17 -15.12 12.88
N ALA A 31 6.72 -15.46 14.09
CA ALA A 31 5.63 -14.78 14.79
C ALA A 31 5.97 -13.32 15.16
N ASP A 32 7.26 -12.98 15.25
CA ASP A 32 7.75 -11.61 15.48
C ASP A 32 8.09 -10.88 14.17
N GLY A 33 8.03 -11.59 13.04
CA GLY A 33 8.33 -11.04 11.72
C GLY A 33 7.22 -10.12 11.19
N HIS A 34 7.57 -9.24 10.26
CA HIS A 34 6.66 -8.20 9.78
C HIS A 34 5.92 -8.67 8.53
N VAL A 35 4.58 -8.75 8.60
CA VAL A 35 3.74 -8.99 7.41
C VAL A 35 3.99 -7.85 6.41
N ASN A 36 4.36 -8.18 5.18
CA ASN A 36 4.64 -7.18 4.16
C ASN A 36 3.41 -6.93 3.29
N VAL A 37 3.22 -5.66 2.94
CA VAL A 37 2.33 -5.23 1.87
C VAL A 37 3.02 -4.17 1.01
N SER A 38 2.89 -4.29 -0.31
CA SER A 38 3.49 -3.35 -1.25
C SER A 38 2.54 -3.02 -2.38
N THR A 39 2.42 -1.73 -2.70
CA THR A 39 1.84 -1.28 -3.97
C THR A 39 2.83 -1.56 -5.10
N LYS A 40 2.31 -2.01 -6.24
CA LYS A 40 3.03 -2.22 -7.50
C LYS A 40 2.27 -1.48 -8.59
N GLY A 41 2.98 -0.69 -9.38
CA GLY A 41 2.40 0.11 -10.46
C GLY A 41 3.32 0.10 -11.67
N LEU A 42 3.05 1.03 -12.59
CA LEU A 42 3.67 1.15 -13.93
C LEU A 42 3.10 0.13 -14.92
N LYS A 43 2.68 0.66 -16.08
CA LYS A 43 2.09 -0.12 -17.17
C LYS A 43 2.99 -1.25 -17.63
N GLY A 44 2.37 -2.40 -17.91
CA GLY A 44 3.04 -3.53 -18.54
C GLY A 44 4.08 -4.19 -17.65
N THR A 45 3.85 -4.19 -16.34
CA THR A 45 4.65 -4.92 -15.34
C THR A 45 3.94 -6.16 -14.81
N PHE A 46 2.63 -6.31 -15.03
CA PHE A 46 1.85 -7.48 -14.59
C PHE A 46 1.38 -8.28 -15.80
N HIS A 47 1.62 -9.59 -15.77
CA HIS A 47 1.42 -10.48 -16.91
C HIS A 47 0.67 -11.74 -16.47
N ILE A 48 -0.26 -12.20 -17.31
CA ILE A 48 -1.00 -13.45 -17.11
C ILE A 48 -0.45 -14.45 -18.11
N VAL A 49 0.04 -15.59 -17.62
CA VAL A 49 0.54 -16.70 -18.45
C VAL A 49 -0.62 -17.58 -18.87
N ASP A 50 -1.42 -18.01 -17.89
CA ASP A 50 -2.61 -18.86 -18.06
C ASP A 50 -3.58 -18.63 -16.88
N SER A 51 -4.61 -19.46 -16.73
CA SER A 51 -5.61 -19.33 -15.65
C SER A 51 -5.01 -19.57 -14.24
N LYS A 52 -3.84 -20.20 -14.14
CA LYS A 52 -3.20 -20.56 -12.86
C LYS A 52 -1.83 -19.91 -12.65
N ARG A 53 -1.31 -19.16 -13.61
CA ARG A 53 -0.01 -18.53 -13.48
C ARG A 53 -0.01 -17.09 -13.94
N VAL A 54 0.55 -16.24 -13.09
CA VAL A 54 0.81 -14.83 -13.38
C VAL A 54 2.23 -14.51 -12.98
N TRP A 55 2.80 -13.47 -13.54
CA TRP A 55 4.06 -12.93 -13.04
C TRP A 55 4.05 -11.41 -13.09
N TYR A 56 4.90 -10.80 -12.28
CA TYR A 56 5.17 -9.38 -12.42
C TYR A 56 6.66 -9.05 -12.41
N GLU A 57 7.02 -8.02 -13.17
CA GLU A 57 8.34 -7.42 -13.20
C GLU A 57 8.56 -6.65 -11.89
N ASP A 58 9.38 -7.20 -10.98
CA ASP A 58 9.73 -6.53 -9.74
C ASP A 58 10.80 -5.48 -10.01
N LEU A 59 10.34 -4.24 -9.95
CA LEU A 59 11.13 -3.05 -10.11
C LEU A 59 11.79 -2.65 -8.80
N THR A 60 13.02 -2.16 -8.88
CA THR A 60 13.88 -1.80 -7.75
C THR A 60 13.22 -0.78 -6.84
N GLY A 61 13.11 -1.14 -5.56
CA GLY A 61 12.69 -0.25 -4.50
C GLY A 61 13.53 -0.48 -3.25
N SER A 62 13.26 0.30 -2.22
CA SER A 62 14.07 0.27 -0.99
C SER A 62 13.87 -0.96 -0.11
N GLY A 63 12.83 -1.75 -0.36
CA GLY A 63 12.54 -3.00 0.37
C GLY A 63 12.72 -4.23 -0.51
N VAL A 64 12.92 -5.39 0.13
CA VAL A 64 13.11 -6.70 -0.52
C VAL A 64 12.29 -7.80 0.18
N GLU A 65 11.29 -7.42 0.95
CA GLU A 65 10.51 -8.30 1.83
C GLU A 65 9.76 -9.36 1.02
N THR A 66 9.15 -8.99 -0.12
CA THR A 66 8.46 -9.96 -0.98
C THR A 66 9.42 -11.05 -1.44
N ILE A 67 10.57 -10.70 -2.02
CA ILE A 67 11.57 -11.69 -2.45
C ILE A 67 12.01 -12.57 -1.27
N SER A 68 12.25 -11.97 -0.11
CA SER A 68 12.75 -12.69 1.06
C SER A 68 11.72 -13.69 1.61
N HIS A 69 10.45 -13.28 1.73
CA HIS A 69 9.37 -14.17 2.17
C HIS A 69 9.09 -15.28 1.16
N LEU A 70 9.19 -14.98 -0.14
CA LEU A 70 9.02 -15.99 -1.18
C LEU A 70 10.12 -17.05 -1.12
N ARG A 71 11.38 -16.64 -0.91
CA ARG A 71 12.50 -17.57 -0.69
C ARG A 71 12.31 -18.43 0.57
N GLU A 72 11.76 -17.85 1.64
CA GLU A 72 11.54 -18.58 2.89
C GLU A 72 10.37 -19.57 2.80
N ASN A 73 9.23 -19.16 2.26
CA ASN A 73 7.99 -19.95 2.35
C ASN A 73 7.02 -19.83 1.15
N GLY A 74 7.34 -18.99 0.18
CA GLY A 74 6.58 -18.84 -1.07
C GLY A 74 5.22 -18.15 -0.94
N ARG A 75 4.71 -17.82 0.26
CA ARG A 75 3.33 -17.32 0.39
C ARG A 75 3.16 -15.91 -0.17
N ILE A 76 2.20 -15.75 -1.07
CA ILE A 76 1.89 -14.46 -1.69
C ILE A 76 0.40 -14.31 -2.00
N THR A 77 -0.09 -13.07 -1.84
CA THR A 77 -1.41 -12.66 -2.31
C THR A 77 -1.28 -11.42 -3.16
N VAL A 78 -1.82 -11.47 -4.37
CA VAL A 78 -1.97 -10.31 -5.26
C VAL A 78 -3.40 -9.79 -5.12
N LEU A 79 -3.57 -8.49 -4.87
CA LEU A 79 -4.88 -7.83 -4.83
C LEU A 79 -5.01 -6.83 -5.97
N LEU A 80 -6.18 -6.87 -6.62
CA LEU A 80 -6.64 -5.87 -7.59
C LEU A 80 -8.01 -5.33 -7.15
N ASN A 81 -8.28 -4.05 -7.38
CA ASN A 81 -9.59 -3.45 -7.11
C ASN A 81 -10.01 -2.42 -8.16
N ALA A 82 -11.31 -2.29 -8.39
CA ALA A 82 -11.87 -1.35 -9.37
C ALA A 82 -12.02 0.06 -8.78
N PHE A 83 -11.25 1.01 -9.30
CA PHE A 83 -11.39 2.44 -9.03
C PHE A 83 -12.40 3.14 -9.93
N GLU A 84 -12.76 2.53 -11.05
CA GLU A 84 -13.75 3.05 -11.99
C GLU A 84 -14.78 1.95 -12.32
N GLY A 85 -15.92 2.36 -12.86
CA GLY A 85 -16.99 1.44 -13.23
C GLY A 85 -17.56 0.64 -12.05
N PRO A 86 -18.12 -0.55 -12.31
CA PRO A 86 -18.69 -1.41 -11.29
C PRO A 86 -17.64 -1.82 -10.23
N PRO A 87 -18.02 -1.84 -8.95
CA PRO A 87 -17.11 -2.20 -7.87
C PRO A 87 -16.70 -3.67 -7.98
N ARG A 88 -15.42 -3.96 -7.71
CA ARG A 88 -14.85 -5.30 -7.76
C ARG A 88 -13.53 -5.34 -7.01
N ILE A 89 -13.27 -6.45 -6.32
CA ILE A 89 -11.96 -6.83 -5.78
C ILE A 89 -11.67 -8.26 -6.22
N ALA A 90 -10.43 -8.51 -6.66
CA ALA A 90 -9.90 -9.86 -6.87
C ALA A 90 -8.64 -10.06 -6.02
N ARG A 91 -8.53 -11.24 -5.40
CA ARG A 91 -7.34 -11.70 -4.70
C ARG A 91 -6.85 -12.97 -5.37
N LEU A 92 -5.60 -13.00 -5.79
CA LEU A 92 -4.92 -14.19 -6.31
C LEU A 92 -4.02 -14.69 -5.19
N PHE A 93 -4.43 -15.76 -4.53
CA PHE A 93 -3.66 -16.44 -3.51
C PHE A 93 -2.79 -17.51 -4.17
N GLY A 94 -1.54 -17.63 -3.77
CA GLY A 94 -0.67 -18.63 -4.36
C GLY A 94 0.73 -18.72 -3.77
N LYS A 95 1.58 -19.39 -4.54
CA LYS A 95 3.00 -19.59 -4.25
C LYS A 95 3.86 -18.83 -5.25
N GLY A 96 4.82 -18.07 -4.75
CA GLY A 96 5.70 -17.25 -5.56
C GLY A 96 7.11 -17.82 -5.66
N SER A 97 7.69 -17.68 -6.85
CA SER A 97 9.10 -17.96 -7.16
C SER A 97 9.80 -16.69 -7.63
N VAL A 98 11.11 -16.58 -7.39
CA VAL A 98 11.92 -15.41 -7.72
C VAL A 98 12.95 -15.77 -8.79
N TYR A 99 12.88 -15.11 -9.94
CA TYR A 99 13.92 -15.18 -10.97
C TYR A 99 14.66 -13.85 -10.98
N GLU A 100 15.92 -13.85 -10.53
CA GLU A 100 16.71 -12.62 -10.39
C GLU A 100 17.24 -12.13 -11.73
N PHE A 101 17.43 -10.82 -11.85
CA PHE A 101 18.03 -10.20 -13.02
C PHE A 101 19.34 -10.89 -13.42
N GLY A 102 19.44 -11.29 -14.70
CA GLY A 102 20.61 -11.98 -15.24
C GLY A 102 20.55 -13.52 -15.20
N THR A 103 19.60 -14.12 -14.48
CA THR A 103 19.38 -15.57 -14.51
C THR A 103 18.75 -16.02 -15.84
N PRO A 104 18.96 -17.28 -16.29
CA PRO A 104 18.33 -17.81 -17.49
C PRO A 104 16.79 -17.67 -17.49
N GLU A 105 16.14 -18.00 -16.37
CA GLU A 105 14.69 -17.95 -16.20
C GLU A 105 14.15 -16.52 -16.30
N TYR A 106 14.90 -15.55 -15.77
CA TYR A 106 14.57 -14.14 -15.93
C TYR A 106 14.67 -13.70 -17.39
N ASN A 107 15.77 -14.05 -18.08
CA ASN A 107 16.05 -13.61 -19.45
C ASN A 107 15.08 -14.24 -20.47
N GLU A 108 14.52 -15.41 -20.18
CA GLU A 108 13.46 -16.03 -21.00
C GLU A 108 12.18 -15.19 -21.01
N LEU A 109 11.81 -14.60 -19.87
CA LEU A 109 10.59 -13.79 -19.71
C LEU A 109 10.80 -12.31 -20.02
N LEU A 110 11.95 -11.77 -19.64
CA LEU A 110 12.33 -10.37 -19.78
C LEU A 110 13.71 -10.25 -20.46
N PRO A 111 13.79 -10.55 -21.77
CA PRO A 111 15.00 -10.31 -22.51
C PRO A 111 15.38 -8.82 -22.50
N PRO A 112 16.67 -8.51 -22.75
CA PRO A 112 17.23 -7.16 -22.81
C PRO A 112 16.41 -6.03 -23.43
N ASP A 113 15.64 -6.32 -24.48
CA ASP A 113 14.85 -5.38 -25.27
C ASP A 113 13.45 -5.10 -24.67
N LEU A 114 12.94 -6.01 -23.85
CA LEU A 114 11.64 -5.88 -23.16
C LEU A 114 11.77 -5.41 -21.72
N ARG A 115 12.94 -5.64 -21.10
CA ARG A 115 13.25 -5.27 -19.72
C ARG A 115 13.12 -3.78 -19.48
N LYS A 116 12.48 -3.40 -18.36
CA LYS A 116 12.41 -2.00 -17.96
C LYS A 116 13.61 -1.57 -17.10
N PRO A 117 14.03 -0.30 -17.14
CA PRO A 117 15.05 0.21 -16.25
C PRO A 117 14.68 -0.01 -14.78
N GLY A 118 15.64 -0.48 -13.99
CA GLY A 118 15.46 -0.80 -12.58
C GLY A 118 14.82 -2.16 -12.33
N SER A 119 14.58 -2.98 -13.34
CA SER A 119 14.09 -4.34 -13.13
C SER A 119 15.14 -5.20 -12.41
N ARG A 120 14.75 -5.83 -11.30
CA ARG A 120 15.65 -6.61 -10.43
C ARG A 120 15.26 -8.09 -10.33
N ALA A 121 14.00 -8.43 -10.58
CA ALA A 121 13.54 -9.81 -10.59
C ALA A 121 12.22 -9.94 -11.38
N VAL A 122 11.90 -11.15 -11.80
CA VAL A 122 10.53 -11.60 -12.10
C VAL A 122 10.02 -12.34 -10.89
N ILE A 123 8.79 -12.00 -10.48
CA ILE A 123 8.06 -12.75 -9.45
C ILE A 123 6.99 -13.56 -10.15
N MET A 124 7.26 -14.86 -10.32
CA MET A 124 6.28 -15.82 -10.82
C MET A 124 5.35 -16.21 -9.67
N VAL A 125 4.05 -16.32 -9.93
CA VAL A 125 3.04 -16.71 -8.95
C VAL A 125 2.17 -17.82 -9.53
N ASP A 126 2.28 -19.01 -8.93
CA ASP A 126 1.37 -20.12 -9.12
C ASP A 126 0.12 -19.87 -8.27
N VAL A 127 -0.98 -19.52 -8.93
CA VAL A 127 -2.28 -19.21 -8.32
C VAL A 127 -2.97 -20.50 -7.89
N GLU A 128 -3.18 -20.62 -6.59
CA GLU A 128 -3.85 -21.77 -5.96
C GLU A 128 -5.33 -21.49 -5.71
N LYS A 129 -5.70 -20.22 -5.49
CA LYS A 129 -7.08 -19.82 -5.23
C LYS A 129 -7.32 -18.36 -5.64
N VAL A 130 -8.52 -18.09 -6.15
CA VAL A 130 -8.97 -16.74 -6.50
C VAL A 130 -10.19 -16.37 -5.68
N GLY A 131 -10.09 -15.30 -4.89
CA GLY A 131 -11.22 -14.73 -4.17
C GLY A 131 -11.75 -13.48 -4.86
N THR A 132 -13.04 -13.46 -5.21
CA THR A 132 -13.72 -12.27 -5.72
C THR A 132 -14.70 -11.72 -4.69
N SER A 133 -14.73 -10.38 -4.55
CA SER A 133 -15.63 -9.70 -3.62
C SER A 133 -16.14 -8.37 -4.18
N CYS A 134 -17.24 -7.88 -3.61
CA CYS A 134 -18.06 -6.83 -4.21
C CYS A 134 -17.33 -5.49 -4.35
N GLY A 135 -16.41 -5.14 -3.44
CA GLY A 135 -15.68 -3.86 -3.50
C GLY A 135 -16.53 -2.61 -3.27
N TYR A 136 -17.72 -2.73 -2.66
CA TYR A 136 -18.70 -1.66 -2.52
C TYR A 136 -18.22 -0.42 -1.74
N GLY A 137 -17.16 -0.55 -0.93
CA GLY A 137 -16.54 0.58 -0.25
C GLY A 137 -15.42 1.26 -1.03
N VAL A 138 -14.81 0.59 -2.03
CA VAL A 138 -13.64 1.12 -2.75
C VAL A 138 -14.04 2.41 -3.48
N PRO A 139 -13.35 3.55 -3.26
CA PRO A 139 -13.80 4.83 -3.79
C PRO A 139 -13.60 4.93 -5.31
N PHE A 140 -14.22 5.95 -5.91
CA PHE A 140 -13.94 6.30 -7.29
C PHE A 140 -12.67 7.13 -7.41
N PHE A 141 -11.74 6.67 -8.24
CA PHE A 141 -10.57 7.42 -8.65
C PHE A 141 -10.46 7.43 -10.17
N GLU A 142 -10.09 8.57 -10.73
CA GLU A 142 -9.81 8.72 -12.17
C GLU A 142 -8.30 8.63 -12.41
N PHE A 143 -7.88 7.73 -13.30
CA PHE A 143 -6.48 7.59 -13.66
C PHE A 143 -5.98 8.81 -14.45
N LYS A 144 -4.85 9.39 -14.02
CA LYS A 144 -4.24 10.56 -14.69
C LYS A 144 -2.94 10.25 -15.41
N GLY A 145 -2.35 9.09 -15.16
CA GLY A 145 -1.12 8.65 -15.80
C GLY A 145 -0.09 8.08 -14.83
N HIS A 146 0.96 7.47 -15.39
CA HIS A 146 2.10 7.02 -14.60
C HIS A 146 3.08 8.16 -14.31
N ARG A 147 3.87 7.99 -13.24
CA ARG A 147 4.96 8.90 -12.91
C ARG A 147 6.22 8.51 -13.68
N ASP A 148 6.82 9.45 -14.39
CA ASP A 148 8.11 9.22 -15.07
C ASP A 148 9.29 9.13 -14.08
N THR A 149 9.11 9.63 -12.84
CA THR A 149 10.17 9.73 -11.83
C THR A 149 10.87 8.40 -11.59
N TYR A 150 10.14 7.28 -11.63
CA TYR A 150 10.74 5.97 -11.45
C TYR A 150 11.79 5.67 -12.51
N TYR A 151 11.40 5.70 -13.79
CA TYR A 151 12.31 5.40 -14.89
C TYR A 151 13.45 6.41 -14.96
N ASN A 152 13.21 7.70 -14.67
CA ASN A 152 14.28 8.69 -14.61
C ASN A 152 15.34 8.35 -13.55
N VAL A 153 14.94 7.90 -12.36
CA VAL A 153 15.89 7.51 -11.30
C VAL A 153 16.59 6.19 -11.66
N ALA A 154 15.82 5.17 -12.05
CA ALA A 154 16.35 3.86 -12.38
C ALA A 154 17.37 3.90 -13.53
N SER A 155 17.08 4.68 -14.58
CA SER A 155 17.97 4.83 -15.74
C SER A 155 19.30 5.48 -15.36
N ARG A 156 19.33 6.32 -14.33
CA ARG A 156 20.57 6.96 -13.87
C ARG A 156 21.44 6.00 -13.09
N PHE A 157 20.83 5.11 -12.31
CA PHE A 157 21.54 4.03 -11.63
C PHE A 157 22.15 3.07 -12.66
N GLU A 158 21.39 2.69 -13.69
CA GLU A 158 21.89 1.84 -14.76
C GLU A 158 22.95 2.53 -15.63
N GLN A 159 22.82 3.82 -15.90
CA GLN A 159 23.85 4.58 -16.61
C GLN A 159 25.16 4.63 -15.81
N ALA A 160 25.11 4.67 -14.47
CA ALA A 160 26.31 4.62 -13.65
C ALA A 160 27.01 3.25 -13.76
N ASP A 161 26.25 2.15 -13.73
CA ASP A 161 26.80 0.81 -13.98
C ASP A 161 27.38 0.71 -15.39
N PHE A 162 26.65 1.17 -16.41
CA PHE A 162 27.09 1.14 -17.81
C PHE A 162 28.37 1.94 -18.04
N SER A 163 28.46 3.15 -17.47
CA SER A 163 29.65 4.00 -17.62
C SER A 163 30.88 3.44 -16.90
N ALA A 164 30.69 2.69 -15.81
CA ALA A 164 31.77 2.02 -15.09
C ALA A 164 32.24 0.75 -15.80
N GLN A 165 31.36 0.11 -16.57
CA GLN A 165 31.62 -1.18 -17.17
C GLN A 165 32.18 -1.07 -18.59
N GLN A 166 33.47 -1.38 -18.74
CA GLN A 166 34.17 -1.29 -20.03
C GLN A 166 33.96 -2.51 -20.94
N THR A 167 33.58 -3.66 -20.39
CA THR A 167 33.52 -4.96 -21.10
C THR A 167 32.13 -5.60 -21.02
N GLU A 168 31.86 -6.57 -21.92
CA GLU A 168 30.65 -7.40 -21.91
C GLU A 168 30.62 -8.44 -20.80
N THR A 169 31.75 -8.65 -20.14
CA THR A 169 31.99 -9.73 -19.19
C THR A 169 32.32 -9.15 -17.84
N MET A 170 31.82 -9.79 -16.78
CA MET A 170 32.21 -9.42 -15.41
C MET A 170 33.66 -9.81 -15.12
N PRO A 171 34.43 -8.97 -14.39
CA PRO A 171 35.67 -9.41 -13.77
C PRO A 171 35.41 -10.55 -12.78
N GLU A 172 36.33 -11.51 -12.73
CA GLU A 172 36.41 -12.49 -11.63
C GLU A 172 37.38 -11.95 -10.56
N PRO A 173 37.06 -12.04 -9.25
CA PRO A 173 35.86 -12.63 -8.61
C PRO A 173 34.59 -11.75 -8.72
N PRO A 174 33.39 -12.27 -8.37
CA PRO A 174 32.13 -11.51 -8.44
C PRO A 174 32.21 -10.18 -7.70
N PRO A 175 31.49 -9.15 -8.18
CA PRO A 175 31.61 -7.80 -7.67
C PRO A 175 31.12 -7.72 -6.22
N ASN A 176 31.96 -7.14 -5.37
CA ASN A 176 31.56 -6.71 -4.03
C ASN A 176 31.15 -5.23 -4.04
N LEU A 177 30.66 -4.75 -2.89
CA LEU A 177 30.16 -3.38 -2.76
C LEU A 177 31.20 -2.32 -3.17
N ASP A 178 32.46 -2.49 -2.76
CA ASP A 178 33.54 -1.52 -3.02
C ASP A 178 33.98 -1.50 -4.50
N SER A 179 33.73 -2.59 -5.22
CA SER A 179 34.06 -2.71 -6.65
C SER A 179 33.02 -2.10 -7.58
N LEU A 180 31.81 -1.82 -7.09
CA LEU A 180 30.70 -1.30 -7.89
C LEU A 180 30.61 0.23 -7.76
N PRO A 181 30.17 0.93 -8.83
CA PRO A 181 29.96 2.36 -8.73
C PRO A 181 28.93 2.67 -7.64
N PRO A 182 29.19 3.56 -6.66
CA PRO A 182 28.29 3.80 -5.52
C PRO A 182 26.88 4.27 -5.89
N LYS A 183 26.72 4.84 -7.09
CA LYS A 183 25.44 5.29 -7.67
C LYS A 183 24.86 4.29 -8.68
N GLY A 184 25.45 3.10 -8.78
CA GLY A 184 25.04 2.01 -9.64
C GLY A 184 23.82 1.27 -9.12
N LEU A 185 23.07 0.67 -10.04
CA LEU A 185 21.90 -0.17 -9.69
C LEU A 185 22.35 -1.42 -8.95
N ARG A 186 23.45 -2.03 -9.39
CA ARG A 186 24.01 -3.24 -8.78
C ARG A 186 24.56 -2.98 -7.38
N HIS A 187 25.21 -1.83 -7.18
CA HIS A 187 25.62 -1.38 -5.85
C HIS A 187 24.39 -1.22 -4.94
N TYR A 188 23.29 -0.66 -5.47
CA TYR A 188 22.03 -0.54 -4.73
C TYR A 188 21.46 -1.91 -4.32
N PHE A 189 21.55 -2.91 -5.20
CA PHE A 189 21.10 -4.28 -4.91
C PHE A 189 21.83 -4.88 -3.72
N LEU A 190 23.17 -4.81 -3.72
CA LEU A 190 23.99 -5.32 -2.61
C LEU A 190 23.76 -4.55 -1.31
N SER A 191 23.69 -3.23 -1.36
CA SER A 191 23.60 -2.40 -0.15
C SER A 191 22.21 -2.35 0.48
N HIS A 192 21.14 -2.42 -0.31
CA HIS A 192 19.77 -2.18 0.17
C HIS A 192 18.81 -3.35 -0.06
N ASN A 193 19.14 -4.31 -0.91
CA ASN A 193 18.23 -5.40 -1.27
C ASN A 193 18.82 -6.80 -0.99
N ALA A 194 19.99 -6.91 -0.37
CA ALA A 194 20.54 -8.21 0.03
C ALA A 194 19.78 -8.85 1.22
N THR A 195 19.14 -8.03 2.07
CA THR A 195 18.48 -8.50 3.30
C THR A 195 17.19 -7.72 3.58
N SER A 196 16.14 -8.42 4.05
CA SER A 196 14.88 -7.82 4.49
C SER A 196 15.01 -7.05 5.81
N ILE A 197 13.93 -6.37 6.23
CA ILE A 197 13.88 -5.74 7.56
C ILE A 197 13.99 -6.72 8.73
N ASP A 198 13.70 -8.00 8.48
CA ASP A 198 13.71 -9.10 9.46
C ASP A 198 14.97 -9.96 9.36
N GLY A 199 15.96 -9.55 8.56
CA GLY A 199 17.21 -10.31 8.41
C GLY A 199 17.14 -11.46 7.40
N LEU A 200 16.04 -11.63 6.67
CA LEU A 200 15.88 -12.69 5.67
C LEU A 200 16.61 -12.36 4.37
N THR A 201 17.11 -13.40 3.68
CA THR A 201 17.85 -13.26 2.42
C THR A 201 16.99 -12.68 1.29
N GLY A 202 17.45 -11.59 0.70
CA GLY A 202 16.83 -10.91 -0.43
C GLY A 202 17.42 -11.33 -1.79
N LEU A 203 17.95 -10.35 -2.53
CA LEU A 203 18.67 -10.58 -3.78
C LEU A 203 20.04 -11.21 -3.50
N THR A 204 20.42 -12.16 -4.35
CA THR A 204 21.63 -12.97 -4.20
C THR A 204 22.53 -12.92 -5.42
N THR A 205 21.99 -12.72 -6.62
CA THR A 205 22.75 -12.81 -7.87
C THR A 205 22.46 -11.65 -8.83
N ALA A 206 21.38 -10.89 -8.63
CA ALA A 206 21.02 -9.76 -9.50
C ALA A 206 22.13 -8.70 -9.66
N HIS A 207 22.98 -8.56 -8.65
CA HIS A 207 24.11 -7.63 -8.67
C HIS A 207 25.30 -8.14 -9.49
N GLU A 208 25.32 -9.41 -9.89
CA GLU A 208 26.38 -10.03 -10.70
C GLU A 208 26.09 -9.91 -12.21
N ALA A 209 24.87 -9.50 -12.59
CA ALA A 209 24.46 -9.38 -13.98
C ALA A 209 25.39 -8.46 -14.79
N PRO A 210 25.94 -8.94 -15.93
CA PRO A 210 27.04 -8.28 -16.63
C PRO A 210 26.64 -7.03 -17.40
N ARG A 211 25.37 -6.75 -17.71
CA ARG A 211 25.00 -5.47 -18.34
C ARG A 211 23.58 -5.08 -17.95
N ALA A 212 23.42 -3.91 -17.33
CA ALA A 212 22.11 -3.29 -17.19
C ALA A 212 21.58 -2.90 -18.59
N CYS A 213 20.58 -3.61 -19.10
CA CYS A 213 20.15 -3.49 -20.50
C CYS A 213 19.39 -2.21 -20.85
N ASN A 214 19.78 -1.64 -22.00
CA ASN A 214 19.09 -0.71 -22.91
C ASN A 214 18.56 0.66 -22.40
N ILE A 215 19.50 1.60 -22.25
CA ILE A 215 19.27 3.06 -22.11
C ILE A 215 18.49 3.66 -23.32
N THR A 216 18.42 2.94 -24.44
CA THR A 216 17.89 3.41 -25.73
C THR A 216 16.39 3.76 -25.69
N ALA A 217 15.59 3.05 -24.88
CA ALA A 217 14.15 3.33 -24.73
C ALA A 217 13.88 4.68 -24.03
N VAL A 218 14.74 5.06 -23.09
CA VAL A 218 14.63 6.30 -22.30
C VAL A 218 15.09 7.51 -23.12
N LYS A 219 16.11 7.35 -23.97
CA LYS A 219 16.52 8.41 -24.93
C LYS A 219 15.34 8.82 -25.82
N LYS A 220 14.58 7.86 -26.37
CA LYS A 220 13.45 8.17 -27.27
C LYS A 220 12.32 8.94 -26.56
N GLN A 221 11.95 8.55 -25.34
CA GLN A 221 10.87 9.18 -24.59
C GLN A 221 11.28 10.53 -23.97
N SER A 222 12.53 10.66 -23.53
CA SER A 222 13.11 11.91 -23.06
C SER A 222 13.42 12.90 -24.19
N GLU A 223 13.76 12.44 -25.40
CA GLU A 223 13.92 13.29 -26.60
C GLU A 223 12.57 13.83 -27.08
N ILE A 224 11.53 13.00 -27.17
CA ILE A 224 10.17 13.45 -27.50
C ILE A 224 9.72 14.51 -26.51
N ARG A 225 10.03 14.35 -25.21
CA ARG A 225 9.71 15.32 -24.18
C ARG A 225 10.60 16.56 -24.21
N ARG A 226 11.90 16.44 -24.48
CA ARG A 226 12.81 17.60 -24.68
C ARG A 226 12.37 18.43 -25.88
N LEU A 227 11.96 17.78 -26.97
CA LEU A 227 11.37 18.43 -28.14
C LEU A 227 10.05 19.11 -27.78
N SER A 228 9.19 18.46 -26.99
CA SER A 228 7.91 19.04 -26.52
C SER A 228 8.10 20.23 -25.58
N ILE A 229 9.06 20.16 -24.65
CA ILE A 229 9.43 21.24 -23.72
C ILE A 229 10.14 22.36 -24.48
N SER A 230 10.99 22.04 -25.45
CA SER A 230 11.60 23.01 -26.36
C SER A 230 10.55 23.74 -27.18
N LEU A 231 9.52 23.04 -27.65
CA LEU A 231 8.39 23.61 -28.37
C LEU A 231 7.54 24.51 -27.44
N ALA A 232 7.27 24.06 -26.21
CA ALA A 232 6.56 24.84 -25.20
C ALA A 232 7.36 26.08 -24.74
N LYS A 233 8.69 25.98 -24.69
CA LYS A 233 9.58 27.10 -24.35
C LYS A 233 9.72 28.11 -25.50
N ARG A 234 9.54 27.66 -26.75
CA ARG A 234 9.39 28.54 -27.93
C ARG A 234 8.02 29.25 -28.01
N LEU A 235 7.05 28.84 -27.20
CA LEU A 235 5.71 29.46 -27.10
C LEU A 235 5.62 30.57 -26.03
N SER A 236 6.74 30.97 -25.43
CA SER A 236 6.96 32.25 -24.72
C SER A 236 5.92 32.66 -23.65
N ILE A 237 6.18 32.30 -22.38
CA ILE A 237 5.81 33.14 -21.23
C ILE A 237 7.11 33.72 -20.67
N ASP A 238 7.20 35.04 -20.72
CA ASP A 238 8.39 35.84 -20.44
C ASP A 238 8.70 35.85 -18.93
N SER A 239 9.97 35.65 -18.56
CA SER A 239 10.45 35.64 -17.18
C SER A 239 11.35 36.86 -16.93
N SER A 240 10.94 37.75 -16.03
CA SER A 240 11.64 39.01 -15.74
C SER A 240 12.91 38.84 -14.88
N PRO A 241 13.83 39.83 -14.88
CA PRO A 241 15.21 39.69 -14.37
C PRO A 241 15.40 40.00 -12.87
N GLU A 242 14.39 39.79 -12.03
CA GLU A 242 14.45 40.10 -10.58
C GLU A 242 14.82 38.88 -9.70
N LEU A 243 14.92 37.68 -10.27
CA LEU A 243 15.19 36.45 -9.50
C LEU A 243 16.67 36.27 -9.11
N SER A 244 17.59 37.04 -9.69
CA SER A 244 19.04 36.85 -9.49
C SER A 244 19.62 37.60 -8.27
N LYS A 245 18.82 38.42 -7.56
CA LYS A 245 19.30 39.23 -6.42
C LYS A 245 19.03 38.62 -5.04
N MET A 246 18.41 37.44 -4.96
CA MET A 246 17.94 36.84 -3.69
C MET A 246 18.89 35.78 -3.08
N ILE A 247 20.19 35.76 -3.42
CA ILE A 247 21.10 34.63 -3.10
C ILE A 247 22.09 34.90 -1.94
N HIS A 248 22.11 36.07 -1.30
CA HIS A 248 23.01 36.32 -0.15
C HIS A 248 22.27 36.52 1.17
N LEU A 249 22.02 35.41 1.88
CA LEU A 249 22.10 35.22 3.35
C LEU A 249 21.48 33.85 3.68
N VAL A 250 22.28 32.78 3.59
CA VAL A 250 21.82 31.43 3.93
C VAL A 250 21.92 31.24 5.44
N ASP A 251 20.77 31.30 6.10
CA ASP A 251 20.59 31.00 7.53
C ASP A 251 20.92 29.51 7.79
N LEU A 252 21.76 29.22 8.79
CA LEU A 252 22.19 27.85 9.12
C LEU A 252 20.99 26.92 9.43
N ARG A 253 19.88 27.50 9.92
CA ARG A 253 18.61 26.79 10.18
C ARG A 253 17.81 26.46 8.91
N PHE A 254 17.96 27.28 7.87
CA PHE A 254 17.37 27.03 6.55
C PHE A 254 18.13 25.92 5.82
N LEU A 255 19.47 25.96 5.90
CA LEU A 255 20.33 24.94 5.30
C LEU A 255 20.12 23.56 5.96
N THR A 256 20.03 23.52 7.29
CA THR A 256 19.72 22.28 8.03
C THR A 256 18.32 21.74 7.71
N GLY A 257 17.30 22.59 7.60
CA GLY A 257 15.96 22.18 7.15
C GLY A 257 15.93 21.64 5.71
N THR A 258 16.73 22.22 4.82
CA THR A 258 16.86 21.78 3.41
C THR A 258 17.57 20.43 3.31
N ILE A 259 18.67 20.26 4.05
CA ILE A 259 19.44 19.00 4.13
C ILE A 259 18.59 17.89 4.73
N MET A 260 17.83 18.17 5.80
CA MET A 260 16.91 17.21 6.41
C MET A 260 15.78 16.82 5.44
N GLY A 261 15.22 17.76 4.68
CA GLY A 261 14.22 17.49 3.65
C GLY A 261 14.74 16.61 2.51
N LEU A 262 16.00 16.83 2.08
CA LEU A 262 16.69 16.00 1.09
C LEU A 262 16.99 14.58 1.60
N LEU A 263 17.45 14.45 2.85
CA LEU A 263 17.70 13.15 3.50
C LEU A 263 16.41 12.33 3.67
N LEU A 264 15.31 12.97 4.09
CA LEU A 264 14.02 12.30 4.30
C LEU A 264 13.32 11.88 3.00
N ALA A 265 13.57 12.59 1.88
CA ALA A 265 12.98 12.26 0.58
C ALA A 265 13.70 11.10 -0.13
N THR A 266 14.94 10.80 0.25
CA THR A 266 15.80 9.84 -0.47
C THR A 266 16.05 8.54 0.28
N LEU A 267 15.75 8.45 1.58
CA LEU A 267 16.01 7.27 2.39
C LEU A 267 14.73 6.52 2.78
N TYR A 268 14.82 5.19 2.80
CA TYR A 268 13.87 4.34 3.53
C TYR A 268 14.08 4.54 5.01
N THR A 269 13.47 5.58 5.55
CA THR A 269 13.60 5.90 6.96
C THR A 269 12.65 5.03 7.77
N ARG A 270 13.18 4.46 8.85
CA ARG A 270 12.42 3.70 9.82
C ARG A 270 12.32 4.51 11.09
N PHE A 271 11.12 4.58 11.65
CA PHE A 271 10.85 5.23 12.92
C PHE A 271 10.24 4.21 13.88
N SER A 272 10.48 4.33 15.17
CA SER A 272 9.79 3.53 16.19
C SER A 272 8.33 3.95 16.37
N GLN A 273 8.00 5.19 16.00
CA GLN A 273 6.68 5.80 16.16
C GLN A 273 6.35 6.68 14.95
N ILE A 274 5.06 6.97 14.75
CA ILE A 274 4.54 7.87 13.73
C ILE A 274 5.09 9.28 13.96
N PRO A 275 5.92 9.82 13.05
CA PRO A 275 6.40 11.19 13.16
C PRO A 275 5.27 12.20 12.93
N ASP A 276 5.31 13.33 13.64
CA ASP A 276 4.27 14.38 13.57
C ASP A 276 3.99 14.86 12.14
N PHE A 277 5.03 14.96 11.31
CA PHE A 277 4.89 15.41 9.91
C PHE A 277 4.10 14.42 9.04
N LEU A 278 3.97 13.15 9.44
CA LEU A 278 3.16 12.16 8.73
C LEU A 278 1.68 12.20 9.11
N ILE A 279 1.34 12.63 10.33
CA ILE A 279 -0.04 12.57 10.86
C ILE A 279 -1.01 13.27 9.90
N SER A 280 -0.72 14.53 9.54
CA SER A 280 -1.57 15.30 8.62
C SER A 280 -1.67 14.71 7.22
N TRP A 281 -0.64 13.97 6.77
CA TRP A 281 -0.66 13.31 5.48
C TRP A 281 -1.48 12.02 5.53
N LEU A 282 -1.35 11.22 6.60
CA LEU A 282 -2.13 10.00 6.83
C LEU A 282 -3.63 10.29 6.88
N GLN A 283 -4.03 11.34 7.61
CA GLN A 283 -5.45 11.75 7.75
C GLN A 283 -6.09 12.20 6.44
N LYS A 284 -5.31 12.63 5.44
CA LYS A 284 -5.81 13.04 4.13
C LYS A 284 -6.03 11.88 3.16
N GLN A 285 -5.55 10.68 3.49
CA GLN A 285 -5.68 9.54 2.60
C GLN A 285 -7.13 9.04 2.61
N GLN A 286 -7.67 8.79 1.42
CA GLN A 286 -9.07 8.38 1.24
C GLN A 286 -9.29 6.88 1.49
N MET A 287 -8.19 6.11 1.52
CA MET A 287 -8.18 4.67 1.76
C MET A 287 -6.79 4.21 2.19
N PHE A 288 -6.73 2.99 2.72
CA PHE A 288 -5.49 2.29 3.06
C PHE A 288 -5.65 0.79 2.86
N TRP A 289 -4.55 0.04 2.97
CA TRP A 289 -4.56 -1.42 2.90
C TRP A 289 -4.07 -2.02 4.20
N THR A 290 -4.66 -3.15 4.56
CA THR A 290 -4.25 -3.94 5.72
C THR A 290 -3.75 -5.28 5.21
N ALA A 291 -2.62 -5.73 5.76
CA ALA A 291 -2.15 -7.09 5.59
C ALA A 291 -1.95 -7.76 6.94
N THR A 292 -2.42 -8.99 7.04
CA THR A 292 -2.28 -9.88 8.20
C THR A 292 -2.01 -11.28 7.67
N ALA A 293 -1.43 -12.16 8.47
CA ALA A 293 -1.22 -13.54 8.07
C ALA A 293 -1.36 -14.46 9.28
N PRO A 294 -1.87 -15.69 9.09
CA PRO A 294 -1.87 -16.67 10.16
C PRO A 294 -0.43 -17.08 10.50
N LEU A 295 -0.23 -17.58 11.72
CA LEU A 295 1.06 -18.12 12.15
C LEU A 295 1.43 -19.38 11.35
N SER A 296 0.43 -20.14 10.92
CA SER A 296 0.63 -21.28 10.03
C SER A 296 1.33 -20.88 8.72
N GLY A 297 2.46 -21.53 8.42
CA GLY A 297 3.23 -21.32 7.19
C GLY A 297 2.55 -21.79 5.89
N ILE A 298 1.40 -22.45 5.99
CA ILE A 298 0.57 -22.87 4.85
C ILE A 298 -0.71 -22.03 4.69
N GLY A 299 -1.07 -21.23 5.69
CA GLY A 299 -2.25 -20.36 5.62
C GLY A 299 -2.03 -19.15 4.71
N HIS A 300 -3.11 -18.54 4.26
CA HIS A 300 -3.08 -17.48 3.26
C HIS A 300 -2.77 -16.11 3.86
N VAL A 301 -1.89 -15.35 3.21
CA VAL A 301 -1.64 -13.96 3.61
C VAL A 301 -2.84 -13.11 3.19
N ASN A 302 -3.48 -12.46 4.15
CA ASN A 302 -4.59 -11.56 3.88
C ASN A 302 -4.08 -10.19 3.39
N LEU A 303 -4.82 -9.63 2.45
CA LEU A 303 -4.63 -8.27 1.95
C LEU A 303 -6.01 -7.66 1.68
N SER A 304 -6.32 -6.55 2.33
CA SER A 304 -7.64 -5.90 2.18
C SER A 304 -7.54 -4.39 2.11
N PRO A 305 -8.19 -3.74 1.12
CA PRO A 305 -8.40 -2.31 1.15
C PRO A 305 -9.45 -1.96 2.22
N LYS A 306 -9.31 -0.76 2.79
CA LYS A 306 -10.19 -0.15 3.78
C LYS A 306 -10.51 1.26 3.28
N CYS A 307 -11.81 1.53 3.04
CA CYS A 307 -12.23 2.60 2.12
C CYS A 307 -13.43 3.49 2.54
N THR A 308 -14.20 3.13 3.57
CA THR A 308 -15.24 4.01 4.11
C THR A 308 -14.65 5.29 4.68
N ARG A 309 -15.37 6.39 4.46
CA ARG A 309 -14.96 7.73 4.87
C ARG A 309 -14.82 7.80 6.39
N GLY A 310 -13.75 8.45 6.85
CA GLY A 310 -13.57 8.78 8.27
C GLY A 310 -13.19 7.60 9.18
N MET A 311 -12.96 6.40 8.66
CA MET A 311 -12.77 5.21 9.51
C MET A 311 -11.43 5.15 10.26
N PHE A 312 -10.41 5.91 9.85
CA PHE A 312 -9.04 5.75 10.36
C PHE A 312 -8.71 6.87 11.33
N HIS A 313 -8.27 6.48 12.53
CA HIS A 313 -8.07 7.39 13.63
C HIS A 313 -6.68 7.20 14.24
N ILE A 314 -6.02 8.31 14.55
CA ILE A 314 -4.72 8.32 15.22
C ILE A 314 -4.96 8.76 16.65
N VAL A 315 -4.64 7.90 17.63
CA VAL A 315 -4.74 8.21 19.07
C VAL A 315 -3.49 8.94 19.53
N ASN A 316 -2.31 8.44 19.16
CA ASN A 316 -1.02 9.09 19.39
C ASN A 316 0.02 8.54 18.41
N SER A 317 1.30 8.88 18.59
CA SER A 317 2.40 8.45 17.72
C SER A 317 2.60 6.93 17.65
N GLN A 318 2.05 6.15 18.58
CA GLN A 318 2.22 4.69 18.66
C GLN A 318 0.89 3.92 18.70
N LYS A 319 -0.25 4.59 18.54
CA LYS A 319 -1.56 3.94 18.60
C LYS A 319 -2.51 4.54 17.58
N VAL A 320 -3.07 3.67 16.76
CA VAL A 320 -4.11 3.99 15.77
C VAL A 320 -5.24 3.01 15.89
N TRP A 321 -6.42 3.35 15.38
CA TRP A 321 -7.50 2.39 15.23
C TRP A 321 -8.27 2.65 13.95
N TYR A 322 -9.00 1.65 13.48
CA TYR A 322 -9.98 1.87 12.42
C TYR A 322 -11.27 1.06 12.63
N GLU A 323 -12.36 1.62 12.10
CA GLU A 323 -13.67 0.97 12.04
C GLU A 323 -13.67 -0.11 10.95
N ASP A 324 -13.77 -1.38 11.34
CA ASP A 324 -13.89 -2.50 10.41
C ASP A 324 -15.35 -2.68 9.99
N MET A 325 -15.61 -2.36 8.71
CA MET A 325 -16.92 -2.52 8.10
C MET A 325 -17.18 -3.95 7.63
N SER A 326 -18.45 -4.32 7.63
CA SER A 326 -18.95 -5.60 7.13
C SER A 326 -18.51 -5.86 5.70
N GLY A 327 -17.92 -7.03 5.48
CA GLY A 327 -17.51 -7.48 4.18
C GLY A 327 -17.53 -8.99 4.09
N SER A 328 -17.24 -9.50 2.90
CA SER A 328 -17.33 -10.94 2.63
C SER A 328 -16.21 -11.78 3.26
N GLY A 329 -15.18 -11.13 3.83
CA GLY A 329 -14.06 -11.77 4.52
C GLY A 329 -13.93 -11.30 5.98
N VAL A 330 -13.20 -12.07 6.78
CA VAL A 330 -12.97 -11.85 8.23
C VAL A 330 -11.52 -12.16 8.64
N GLU A 331 -10.62 -12.21 7.66
CA GLU A 331 -9.25 -12.70 7.81
C GLU A 331 -8.44 -11.81 8.76
N THR A 332 -8.60 -10.48 8.67
CA THR A 332 -7.94 -9.56 9.60
C THR A 332 -8.31 -9.88 11.04
N ILE A 333 -9.60 -9.96 11.35
CA ILE A 333 -10.09 -10.29 12.70
C ILE A 333 -9.56 -11.66 13.14
N SER A 334 -9.65 -12.65 12.26
CA SER A 334 -9.24 -14.02 12.58
C SER A 334 -7.74 -14.13 12.89
N HIS A 335 -6.89 -13.47 12.10
CA HIS A 335 -5.43 -13.48 12.34
C HIS A 335 -5.04 -12.67 13.58
N LEU A 336 -5.78 -11.61 13.91
CA LEU A 336 -5.52 -10.83 15.13
C LEU A 336 -5.98 -11.55 16.40
N LYS A 337 -7.06 -12.33 16.33
CA LYS A 337 -7.56 -13.17 17.43
C LYS A 337 -6.81 -14.49 17.59
N GLU A 338 -6.01 -14.89 16.60
CA GLU A 338 -5.19 -16.12 16.68
C GLU A 338 -4.21 -16.00 17.87
N PRO A 339 -4.24 -16.94 18.83
CA PRO A 339 -3.39 -16.87 20.02
C PRO A 339 -1.90 -16.77 19.67
N GLY A 340 -1.21 -15.78 20.24
CA GLY A 340 0.21 -15.52 19.98
C GLY A 340 0.50 -14.82 18.64
N ASN A 341 -0.53 -14.38 17.91
CA ASN A 341 -0.39 -13.56 16.72
C ASN A 341 -0.72 -12.08 17.04
N GLY A 342 -1.45 -11.40 16.16
CA GLY A 342 -1.68 -9.96 16.23
C GLY A 342 -0.91 -9.18 15.16
N ARG A 343 -0.11 -9.82 14.32
CA ARG A 343 0.69 -9.13 13.30
C ARG A 343 -0.19 -8.44 12.26
N ILE A 344 -0.03 -7.12 12.13
CA ILE A 344 -0.70 -6.31 11.11
C ILE A 344 0.23 -5.27 10.52
N THR A 345 0.08 -5.02 9.22
CA THR A 345 0.67 -3.85 8.57
C THR A 345 -0.38 -3.05 7.85
N ILE A 346 -0.37 -1.74 8.08
CA ILE A 346 -1.22 -0.76 7.41
C ILE A 346 -0.39 0.01 6.39
N LEU A 347 -0.79 -0.03 5.12
CA LEU A 347 -0.17 0.69 4.01
C LEU A 347 -0.98 1.91 3.60
N PHE A 348 -0.30 3.04 3.49
CA PHE A 348 -0.77 4.25 2.84
C PHE A 348 0.13 4.60 1.67
N HIS A 349 -0.42 5.20 0.62
CA HIS A 349 0.36 5.80 -0.44
C HIS A 349 -0.33 6.95 -1.16
N ALA A 350 0.48 7.83 -1.74
CA ALA A 350 0.00 9.04 -2.41
C ALA A 350 -0.43 8.77 -3.86
N PHE A 351 -1.74 8.81 -4.10
CA PHE A 351 -2.31 8.89 -5.44
C PHE A 351 -2.19 10.29 -6.05
N GLU A 352 -2.24 11.33 -5.21
CA GLU A 352 -2.14 12.72 -5.60
C GLU A 352 -0.86 13.37 -5.06
N GLY A 353 -0.39 14.42 -5.71
CA GLY A 353 0.78 15.18 -5.25
C GLY A 353 2.09 14.39 -5.26
N PRO A 354 3.08 14.76 -4.41
CA PRO A 354 4.37 14.09 -4.34
C PRO A 354 4.24 12.60 -3.99
N PRO A 355 5.03 11.72 -4.65
CA PRO A 355 4.96 10.29 -4.41
C PRO A 355 5.45 9.98 -2.99
N LYS A 356 4.74 9.07 -2.31
CA LYS A 356 5.04 8.65 -0.94
C LYS A 356 4.34 7.34 -0.63
N ILE A 357 5.01 6.48 0.13
CA ILE A 357 4.44 5.30 0.77
C ILE A 357 4.75 5.37 2.28
N CYS A 358 3.79 5.01 3.12
CA CYS A 358 3.98 4.79 4.55
C CYS A 358 3.44 3.41 4.93
N ARG A 359 4.19 2.68 5.76
CA ARG A 359 3.77 1.43 6.40
C ARG A 359 3.79 1.61 7.90
N LEU A 360 2.68 1.29 8.56
CA LEU A 360 2.60 1.16 10.00
C LEU A 360 2.62 -0.33 10.33
N PHE A 361 3.67 -0.79 11.00
CA PHE A 361 3.78 -2.14 11.51
C PHE A 361 3.39 -2.13 12.97
N GLY A 362 2.52 -3.05 13.36
CA GLY A 362 1.98 -3.08 14.71
C GLY A 362 1.40 -4.42 15.11
N THR A 363 0.97 -4.46 16.37
CA THR A 363 0.17 -5.54 16.93
C THR A 363 -1.27 -5.08 17.06
N GLY A 364 -2.20 -5.84 16.48
CA GLY A 364 -3.62 -5.51 16.42
C GLY A 364 -4.44 -6.21 17.51
N SER A 365 -5.40 -5.48 18.06
CA SER A 365 -6.47 -5.99 18.93
C SER A 365 -7.83 -5.78 18.26
N VAL A 366 -8.79 -6.66 18.54
CA VAL A 366 -10.14 -6.62 17.97
C VAL A 366 -11.15 -6.39 19.09
N TYR A 367 -11.98 -5.36 18.95
CA TYR A 367 -13.15 -5.14 19.79
C TYR A 367 -14.39 -5.26 18.92
N GLU A 368 -15.25 -6.24 19.20
CA GLU A 368 -16.39 -6.57 18.34
C GLU A 368 -17.62 -5.73 18.71
N TYR A 369 -18.46 -5.42 17.72
CA TYR A 369 -19.74 -4.77 17.97
C TYR A 369 -20.56 -5.57 19.00
N GLY A 370 -21.18 -4.87 19.95
CA GLY A 370 -21.87 -5.47 21.10
C GLY A 370 -21.04 -5.45 22.39
N THR A 371 -19.72 -5.28 22.31
CA THR A 371 -18.85 -5.24 23.50
C THR A 371 -18.73 -3.83 24.11
N PRO A 372 -18.50 -3.70 25.43
CA PRO A 372 -18.17 -2.42 26.07
C PRO A 372 -16.95 -1.75 25.45
N GLU A 373 -15.90 -2.50 25.14
CA GLU A 373 -14.64 -2.01 24.57
C GLU A 373 -14.85 -1.39 23.18
N TYR A 374 -15.74 -1.95 22.37
CA TYR A 374 -16.14 -1.34 21.10
C TYR A 374 -16.76 0.05 21.31
N ASN A 375 -17.65 0.18 22.30
CA ASN A 375 -18.36 1.41 22.60
C ASN A 375 -17.45 2.53 23.15
N GLU A 376 -16.26 2.20 23.66
CA GLU A 376 -15.25 3.19 24.06
C GLU A 376 -14.69 3.97 22.85
N TYR A 377 -14.67 3.36 21.67
CA TYR A 377 -14.18 3.99 20.44
C TYR A 377 -15.31 4.54 19.57
N ILE A 378 -16.41 3.81 19.47
CA ILE A 378 -17.55 4.16 18.62
C ILE A 378 -18.83 4.08 19.44
N SER A 379 -19.36 5.24 19.83
CA SER A 379 -20.64 5.28 20.54
C SER A 379 -21.79 4.86 19.61
N PRO A 380 -22.89 4.29 20.15
CA PRO A 380 -23.99 3.79 19.32
C PRO A 380 -24.56 4.79 18.33
N GLU A 381 -24.63 6.07 18.69
CA GLU A 381 -25.11 7.17 17.84
C GLU A 381 -24.16 7.56 16.70
N ASN A 382 -22.87 7.20 16.79
CA ASN A 382 -21.85 7.52 15.80
C ASN A 382 -21.48 6.31 14.92
N ARG A 383 -22.10 5.14 15.16
CA ARG A 383 -21.80 3.90 14.43
C ARG A 383 -22.26 3.97 12.98
N ALA A 384 -21.39 3.60 12.04
CA ALA A 384 -21.78 3.41 10.66
C ALA A 384 -22.54 2.07 10.45
N PRO A 385 -23.55 2.03 9.56
CA PRO A 385 -24.21 0.79 9.16
C PRO A 385 -23.20 -0.23 8.65
N GLY A 386 -23.26 -1.44 9.19
CA GLY A 386 -22.33 -2.50 8.87
C GLY A 386 -21.05 -2.47 9.69
N SER A 387 -20.86 -1.53 10.61
CA SER A 387 -19.70 -1.57 11.51
C SER A 387 -19.77 -2.78 12.43
N ARG A 388 -18.72 -3.60 12.39
CA ARG A 388 -18.71 -4.92 13.07
C ARG A 388 -17.59 -5.08 14.09
N ALA A 389 -16.52 -4.29 13.97
CA ALA A 389 -15.45 -4.29 14.95
C ALA A 389 -14.64 -2.99 14.88
N VAL A 390 -13.95 -2.68 15.98
CA VAL A 390 -12.87 -1.70 16.05
C VAL A 390 -11.56 -2.49 16.06
N ILE A 391 -10.66 -2.13 15.16
CA ILE A 391 -9.31 -2.71 15.10
C ILE A 391 -8.34 -1.68 15.63
N VAL A 392 -7.80 -1.93 16.83
CA VAL A 392 -6.78 -1.08 17.45
C VAL A 392 -5.41 -1.65 17.13
N VAL A 393 -4.46 -0.80 16.75
CA VAL A 393 -3.10 -1.19 16.39
C VAL A 393 -2.10 -0.41 17.22
N ASP A 394 -1.34 -1.13 18.04
CA ASP A 394 -0.15 -0.63 18.71
C ASP A 394 1.02 -0.65 17.72
N VAL A 395 1.38 0.53 17.22
CA VAL A 395 2.41 0.73 16.19
C VAL A 395 3.79 0.71 16.84
N HIS A 396 4.63 -0.25 16.45
CA HIS A 396 6.00 -0.38 16.94
C HIS A 396 7.07 -0.06 15.89
N LYS A 397 6.69 0.09 14.62
CA LYS A 397 7.59 0.52 13.54
C LYS A 397 6.83 1.23 12.43
N VAL A 398 7.45 2.27 11.88
CA VAL A 398 6.96 3.00 10.71
C VAL A 398 8.02 2.98 9.61
N GLY A 399 7.64 2.58 8.40
CA GLY A 399 8.53 2.58 7.24
C GLY A 399 8.03 3.54 6.15
N THR A 400 8.87 4.48 5.70
CA THR A 400 8.55 5.40 4.60
C THR A 400 9.35 5.07 3.36
N SER A 401 8.75 5.08 2.17
CA SER A 401 9.47 4.92 0.89
C SER A 401 8.95 5.87 -0.19
N CYS A 402 9.73 6.01 -1.27
CA CYS A 402 9.56 7.08 -2.26
C CYS A 402 8.29 6.98 -3.11
N GLY A 403 7.77 5.79 -3.38
CA GLY A 403 6.53 5.60 -4.14
C GLY A 403 6.57 6.03 -5.62
N TYR A 404 7.76 6.11 -6.23
CA TYR A 404 7.91 6.64 -7.61
C TYR A 404 7.18 5.85 -8.69
N ALA A 405 6.91 4.55 -8.47
CA ALA A 405 6.17 3.69 -9.39
C ALA A 405 4.64 3.81 -9.25
N ILE A 406 4.15 4.52 -8.24
CA ILE A 406 2.70 4.62 -7.98
C ILE A 406 2.09 5.62 -8.96
N PRO A 407 1.09 5.21 -9.76
CA PRO A 407 0.42 6.11 -10.70
C PRO A 407 -0.28 7.28 -10.02
N LEU A 408 -0.54 8.32 -10.80
CA LEU A 408 -1.38 9.44 -10.42
C LEU A 408 -2.85 9.09 -10.64
N TYR A 409 -3.63 9.31 -9.60
CA TYR A 409 -5.08 9.20 -9.63
C TYR A 409 -5.68 10.45 -9.00
N GLU A 410 -6.81 10.91 -9.52
CA GLU A 410 -7.62 11.98 -8.92
C GLU A 410 -8.79 11.35 -8.15
N PHE A 411 -8.94 11.69 -6.88
CA PHE A 411 -10.09 11.25 -6.09
C PHE A 411 -11.36 11.94 -6.59
N LYS A 412 -12.44 11.16 -6.79
CA LYS A 412 -13.73 11.70 -7.20
C LYS A 412 -14.73 11.72 -6.04
N THR A 413 -15.03 10.56 -5.49
CA THR A 413 -15.98 10.42 -4.38
C THR A 413 -15.91 9.02 -3.78
N HIS A 414 -16.41 8.85 -2.56
CA HIS A 414 -16.64 7.53 -1.97
C HIS A 414 -17.86 6.85 -2.60
N ARG A 415 -17.86 5.51 -2.56
CA ARG A 415 -19.06 4.71 -2.87
C ARG A 415 -19.91 4.58 -1.61
N ASN A 416 -21.22 4.75 -1.75
CA ASN A 416 -22.18 4.58 -0.65
C ASN A 416 -22.83 3.19 -0.61
N GLN A 417 -22.54 2.34 -1.60
CA GLN A 417 -23.20 1.05 -1.78
C GLN A 417 -23.00 0.11 -0.59
N LEU A 418 -21.84 0.18 0.09
CA LEU A 418 -21.58 -0.65 1.26
C LEU A 418 -22.48 -0.26 2.44
N LEU A 419 -22.59 1.04 2.69
CA LEU A 419 -23.42 1.60 3.76
C LEU A 419 -24.90 1.31 3.50
N GLN A 420 -25.38 1.55 2.26
CA GLN A 420 -26.76 1.25 1.87
C GLN A 420 -27.09 -0.24 1.97
N TRP A 421 -26.16 -1.11 1.53
CA TRP A 421 -26.31 -2.56 1.65
C TRP A 421 -26.42 -3.00 3.11
N ALA A 422 -25.58 -2.44 3.99
CA ALA A 422 -25.59 -2.77 5.40
C ALA A 422 -26.85 -2.23 6.09
N GLN A 423 -27.20 -0.97 5.85
CA GLN A 423 -28.41 -0.34 6.40
C GLN A 423 -29.68 -1.11 6.04
N LYS A 424 -29.80 -1.56 4.79
CA LYS A 424 -30.95 -2.37 4.37
C LYS A 424 -31.06 -3.68 5.16
N ARG A 425 -29.92 -4.32 5.46
CA ARG A 425 -29.88 -5.57 6.22
C ARG A 425 -30.17 -5.35 7.71
N GLU A 426 -29.65 -4.28 8.29
CA GLU A 426 -29.95 -3.89 9.66
C GLU A 426 -31.42 -3.52 9.82
N SER A 427 -32.01 -2.80 8.87
CA SER A 427 -33.46 -2.50 8.87
C SER A 427 -34.30 -3.78 8.82
N ALA A 428 -33.85 -4.79 8.07
CA ALA A 428 -34.53 -6.08 8.03
C ALA A 428 -34.44 -6.83 9.37
N ASP A 429 -33.32 -6.73 10.08
CA ASP A 429 -33.20 -7.25 11.45
C ASP A 429 -34.13 -6.49 12.39
N ASP A 430 -34.16 -5.16 12.36
CA ASP A 430 -35.03 -4.33 13.19
C ASP A 430 -36.51 -4.66 13.01
N ASP A 431 -36.97 -4.78 11.76
CA ASP A 431 -38.37 -5.10 11.46
C ASP A 431 -38.75 -6.51 11.94
N ALA A 432 -37.87 -7.49 11.71
CA ALA A 432 -38.09 -8.86 12.18
C ALA A 432 -38.07 -8.96 13.71
N LEU A 433 -37.19 -8.22 14.39
CA LEU A 433 -37.15 -8.17 15.85
C LEU A 433 -38.41 -7.55 16.45
N ARG A 434 -38.99 -6.52 15.80
CA ARG A 434 -40.26 -5.91 16.25
C ARG A 434 -41.46 -6.84 16.07
N GLU A 435 -41.50 -7.60 14.98
CA GLU A 435 -42.66 -8.45 14.63
C GLU A 435 -42.57 -9.85 15.27
N PHE A 436 -41.38 -10.46 15.28
CA PHE A 436 -41.18 -11.86 15.63
C PHE A 436 -40.25 -12.07 16.83
N ASN A 437 -39.63 -11.01 17.36
CA ASN A 437 -38.59 -11.08 18.41
C ASN A 437 -37.38 -11.95 18.04
N GLU A 438 -37.14 -12.12 16.73
CA GLU A 438 -36.00 -12.85 16.18
C GLU A 438 -35.34 -12.07 15.03
N PRO A 439 -34.01 -12.15 14.84
CA PRO A 439 -33.33 -11.51 13.72
C PRO A 439 -33.77 -12.07 12.35
N SER A 440 -33.62 -11.26 11.31
CA SER A 440 -33.98 -11.67 9.96
C SER A 440 -32.95 -12.66 9.40
N SER A 441 -33.43 -13.68 8.68
CA SER A 441 -32.58 -14.57 7.88
C SER A 441 -31.82 -13.81 6.77
N ASN A 442 -32.37 -12.67 6.33
CA ASN A 442 -31.73 -11.77 5.36
C ASN A 442 -31.02 -10.59 6.02
N GLY A 443 -30.98 -10.53 7.34
CA GLY A 443 -30.36 -9.46 8.09
C GLY A 443 -28.84 -9.47 8.07
N LEU A 444 -28.26 -8.57 8.86
CA LEU A 444 -26.82 -8.45 9.02
C LEU A 444 -26.30 -9.46 10.05
N TYR A 445 -27.07 -9.74 11.10
CA TYR A 445 -26.76 -10.79 12.09
C TYR A 445 -26.53 -12.14 11.40
N SER A 446 -27.52 -12.59 10.62
CA SER A 446 -27.44 -13.84 9.86
C SER A 446 -26.29 -13.82 8.85
N TYR A 447 -25.99 -12.66 8.26
CA TYR A 447 -24.84 -12.51 7.37
C TYR A 447 -23.53 -12.75 8.10
N TRP A 448 -23.30 -12.11 9.24
CA TRP A 448 -22.06 -12.29 10.01
C TRP A 448 -21.88 -13.72 10.48
N LYS A 449 -22.92 -14.34 11.04
CA LYS A 449 -22.90 -15.74 11.48
C LYS A 449 -22.48 -16.69 10.35
N ASN A 450 -23.03 -16.49 9.15
CA ASN A 450 -22.79 -17.40 8.03
C ASN A 450 -21.49 -17.10 7.25
N ASN A 451 -21.00 -15.86 7.27
CA ASN A 451 -19.92 -15.42 6.37
C ASN A 451 -18.65 -14.94 7.09
N ASN A 452 -18.73 -14.63 8.38
CA ASN A 452 -17.65 -14.01 9.14
C ASN A 452 -17.33 -14.74 10.45
N ALA A 453 -17.93 -15.90 10.71
CA ALA A 453 -17.57 -16.73 11.86
C ALA A 453 -16.18 -17.39 11.71
N ARG A 454 -15.69 -17.57 10.48
CA ARG A 454 -14.36 -18.18 10.20
C ARG A 454 -13.70 -17.57 8.97
N SER A 455 -12.37 -17.52 8.97
CA SER A 455 -11.56 -17.17 7.79
C SER A 455 -11.59 -18.28 6.74
N ILE A 456 -11.00 -18.00 5.57
CA ILE A 456 -10.80 -19.00 4.51
C ILE A 456 -9.91 -20.18 4.94
N ASP A 457 -9.09 -19.98 5.96
CA ASP A 457 -8.22 -21.00 6.56
C ASP A 457 -8.87 -21.70 7.76
N GLY A 458 -10.15 -21.42 8.02
CA GLY A 458 -10.93 -22.03 9.11
C GLY A 458 -10.66 -21.44 10.50
N ILE A 459 -9.84 -20.39 10.61
CA ILE A 459 -9.51 -19.74 11.88
C ILE A 459 -10.76 -18.98 12.38
N PRO A 460 -11.12 -19.06 13.67
CA PRO A 460 -12.25 -18.34 14.23
C PRO A 460 -12.17 -16.82 13.96
N GLY A 461 -13.26 -16.26 13.45
CA GLY A 461 -13.44 -14.84 13.19
C GLY A 461 -14.25 -14.16 14.29
N LEU A 462 -15.37 -13.55 13.91
CA LEU A 462 -16.29 -12.91 14.86
C LEU A 462 -16.97 -13.95 15.77
N ASP A 463 -17.15 -13.62 17.04
CA ASP A 463 -17.81 -14.50 18.01
C ASP A 463 -19.34 -14.47 17.83
N SER A 464 -19.99 -15.61 17.96
CA SER A 464 -21.45 -15.66 17.93
C SER A 464 -22.10 -15.01 19.16
N LYS A 465 -21.43 -15.00 20.31
CA LYS A 465 -21.96 -14.46 21.56
C LYS A 465 -22.04 -12.93 21.56
N THR A 466 -21.03 -12.27 21.02
CA THR A 466 -21.02 -10.80 20.85
C THR A 466 -22.20 -10.34 19.98
N PHE A 467 -22.61 -11.16 19.02
CA PHE A 467 -23.80 -10.87 18.22
C PHE A 467 -25.13 -11.09 18.95
N GLU A 468 -25.21 -12.04 19.86
CA GLU A 468 -26.42 -12.22 20.70
C GLU A 468 -26.62 -10.98 21.58
N ASP A 469 -25.55 -10.47 22.19
CA ASP A 469 -25.59 -9.22 22.96
C ASP A 469 -25.94 -8.01 22.05
N ALA A 470 -25.44 -8.00 20.81
CA ALA A 470 -25.78 -6.98 19.83
C ALA A 470 -27.27 -7.00 19.42
N VAL A 471 -27.90 -8.17 19.37
CA VAL A 471 -29.34 -8.29 19.12
C VAL A 471 -30.15 -7.62 20.24
N ASP A 472 -29.72 -7.74 21.49
CA ASP A 472 -30.35 -7.05 22.60
C ASP A 472 -30.14 -5.52 22.54
N LEU A 473 -29.01 -5.05 21.97
CA LEU A 473 -28.82 -3.63 21.65
C LEU A 473 -29.80 -3.12 20.58
N PHE A 474 -30.07 -3.90 19.51
CA PHE A 474 -31.07 -3.55 18.50
C PHE A 474 -32.49 -3.49 19.09
N LYS A 475 -32.83 -4.38 20.03
CA LYS A 475 -34.12 -4.34 20.74
C LYS A 475 -34.32 -3.09 21.59
N THR A 476 -33.22 -2.51 22.10
CA THR A 476 -33.27 -1.39 23.06
C THR A 476 -33.04 -0.01 22.43
N ARG A 477 -32.61 0.07 21.17
CA ARG A 477 -32.42 1.34 20.43
C ARG A 477 -32.74 1.14 18.94
N SER A 478 -33.68 1.93 18.39
CA SER A 478 -33.80 2.04 16.92
C SER A 478 -32.54 2.73 16.38
N LEU A 479 -31.91 2.18 15.34
CA LEU A 479 -30.76 2.79 14.68
C LEU A 479 -31.17 4.12 14.00
N SER A 480 -31.13 5.24 14.74
CA SER A 480 -31.19 6.57 14.12
C SER A 480 -29.80 6.91 13.58
N TYR A 481 -29.66 6.82 12.26
CA TYR A 481 -28.41 7.17 11.58
C TYR A 481 -28.25 8.68 11.44
N ALA A 482 -27.01 9.15 11.41
CA ALA A 482 -26.69 10.53 11.09
C ALA A 482 -26.81 10.74 9.56
N ASP A 483 -27.67 11.66 9.14
CA ASP A 483 -27.83 12.09 7.74
C ASP A 483 -26.50 12.25 7.00
N ASP A 484 -26.47 12.03 5.67
CA ASP A 484 -25.31 12.24 4.78
C ASP A 484 -24.63 13.63 4.98
N LYS A 485 -25.35 14.61 5.51
CA LYS A 485 -24.86 15.95 5.85
C LYS A 485 -23.99 16.01 7.11
N VAL A 486 -24.14 15.08 8.06
CA VAL A 486 -23.43 15.09 9.36
C VAL A 486 -22.05 14.44 9.25
N ILE A 487 -21.85 13.52 8.28
CA ILE A 487 -20.54 12.95 7.96
C ILE A 487 -19.57 14.05 7.44
N ALA A 488 -20.10 15.20 7.01
CA ALA A 488 -19.31 16.38 6.67
C ALA A 488 -18.71 17.09 7.90
N THR A 489 -19.20 16.84 9.12
CA THR A 489 -18.86 17.58 10.34
C THR A 489 -17.93 16.83 11.29
N PHE A 490 -17.66 15.54 11.07
CA PHE A 490 -16.77 14.77 11.95
C PHE A 490 -15.29 14.98 11.61
N GLY A 491 -14.80 16.11 12.12
CA GLY A 491 -13.41 16.46 12.36
C GLY A 491 -13.41 17.90 12.88
N PRO A 492 -12.97 18.21 14.13
CA PRO A 492 -12.00 17.50 14.97
C PRO A 492 -12.52 17.19 16.40
N SER A 493 -12.26 16.00 16.94
CA SER A 493 -12.00 15.94 18.39
C SER A 493 -10.70 16.71 18.61
N ALA A 494 -10.82 17.88 19.23
CA ALA A 494 -9.78 18.87 19.37
C ALA A 494 -8.54 18.29 20.09
N TYR A 495 -7.53 17.89 19.32
CA TYR A 495 -6.17 17.77 19.84
C TYR A 495 -5.54 19.16 19.90
N LEU A 496 -5.68 19.82 21.04
CA LEU A 496 -4.81 20.93 21.44
C LEU A 496 -3.46 20.34 21.85
N PHE A 497 -2.61 20.03 20.87
CA PHE A 497 -1.17 19.91 21.15
C PHE A 497 -0.66 21.30 21.51
N ARG A 498 -0.51 21.54 22.81
CA ARG A 498 0.29 22.65 23.32
C ARG A 498 1.77 22.29 23.08
N THR A 499 2.24 22.42 21.85
CA THR A 499 3.68 22.35 21.57
C THR A 499 4.34 23.59 22.15
N ASN A 500 4.98 23.45 23.32
CA ASN A 500 5.89 24.46 23.87
C ASN A 500 7.23 24.47 23.09
N GLY A 501 7.13 24.65 21.77
CA GLY A 501 8.26 24.77 20.87
C GLY A 501 7.76 25.37 19.56
N LYS A 502 7.83 26.70 19.44
CA LYS A 502 7.60 27.36 18.15
C LYS A 502 8.72 26.91 17.21
N PHE A 503 8.41 26.04 16.26
CA PHE A 503 9.28 25.86 15.11
C PHE A 503 9.34 27.19 14.35
N ASP A 504 10.56 27.71 14.24
CA ASP A 504 10.88 28.95 13.53
C ASP A 504 10.34 28.86 12.09
N SER A 505 9.65 29.90 11.62
CA SER A 505 9.05 29.94 10.27
C SER A 505 10.10 29.70 9.19
N LYS A 506 11.35 30.09 9.45
CA LYS A 506 12.48 29.87 8.54
C LYS A 506 12.88 28.39 8.40
N PHE A 507 12.78 27.60 9.46
CA PHE A 507 13.03 26.15 9.41
C PHE A 507 11.96 25.42 8.60
N LEU A 508 10.69 25.76 8.84
CA LEU A 508 9.56 25.17 8.11
C LEU A 508 9.59 25.55 6.62
N THR A 509 9.96 26.81 6.32
CA THR A 509 10.15 27.29 4.94
C THR A 509 11.32 26.58 4.25
N GLY A 510 12.44 26.35 4.95
CA GLY A 510 13.57 25.56 4.45
C GLY A 510 13.24 24.09 4.21
N LEU A 511 12.42 23.47 5.08
CA LEU A 511 11.93 22.11 4.89
C LEU A 511 11.04 21.99 3.63
N ILE A 512 10.07 22.91 3.48
CA ILE A 512 9.15 22.94 2.34
C ILE A 512 9.92 23.22 1.03
N LEU A 513 10.84 24.18 1.05
CA LEU A 513 11.70 24.46 -0.10
C LEU A 513 12.69 23.33 -0.37
N GLY A 514 13.17 22.59 0.63
CA GLY A 514 13.98 21.39 0.41
C GLY A 514 13.21 20.28 -0.31
N VAL A 515 11.95 20.04 0.08
CA VAL A 515 11.06 19.10 -0.61
C VAL A 515 10.74 19.57 -2.04
N LEU A 516 10.46 20.87 -2.22
CA LEU A 516 10.21 21.46 -3.55
C LEU A 516 11.46 21.49 -4.43
N ALA A 517 12.62 21.85 -3.87
CA ALA A 517 13.91 21.86 -4.54
C ALA A 517 14.32 20.44 -4.94
N THR A 518 14.02 19.42 -4.14
CA THR A 518 14.18 18.01 -4.59
C THR A 518 13.34 17.75 -5.84
N THR A 519 12.12 18.28 -5.89
CA THR A 519 11.21 18.15 -7.05
C THR A 519 11.73 18.90 -8.29
N VAL A 520 12.43 20.02 -8.10
CA VAL A 520 13.03 20.84 -9.17
C VAL A 520 14.41 20.33 -9.60
N VAL A 521 15.27 19.91 -8.68
CA VAL A 521 16.58 19.30 -8.94
C VAL A 521 16.40 17.95 -9.64
N MET A 522 15.38 17.16 -9.28
CA MET A 522 15.00 15.95 -10.04
C MET A 522 14.45 16.25 -11.45
N ARG A 523 14.13 17.51 -11.78
CA ARG A 523 13.78 17.94 -13.15
C ARG A 523 14.99 18.43 -13.96
N TYR A 524 16.10 18.81 -13.32
CA TYR A 524 17.23 19.46 -14.00
C TYR A 524 18.60 18.78 -13.81
N VAL A 525 18.67 17.73 -12.99
CA VAL A 525 19.80 16.80 -12.91
C VAL A 525 19.21 15.45 -13.22
#